data_AF-A0A0K2YCJ8-F1
#
_entry.id   AF-A0A0K2YCJ8-F1
#
_cell.length_a   1.000
_cell.length_b   1.000
_cell.length_c   1.000
_cell.angle_alpha   90.00
_cell.angle_beta   90.00
_cell.angle_gamma   90.00
#
_symmetry.space_group_name_H-M   'P 1'
#
loop_
_entity.id
_entity.type
_entity.pdbx_description
1 polymer ?
#
loop_
_entity_poly.entity_id
_entity_poly.type
_entity_poly.pdbx_seq_one_letter_code
_entity_poly.pdbx_strand_id
1 'polypeptide(L)' 'MDSLDADWNEQAARSAEQYLDFTSFSKSGLIDQLVYEGYTYAQAEYGANSVY' A
#
# COMPACT_ATOMS: atom_id res chain seq x y z
N MET A 1 20.12 2.74 -4.69
CA MET A 1 18.89 3.41 -4.20
C MET A 1 17.69 2.47 -4.28
N ASP A 2 17.77 1.41 -5.09
CA ASP A 2 16.66 0.49 -5.42
C ASP A 2 16.20 -0.42 -4.27
N SER A 3 17.06 -0.70 -3.27
CA SER A 3 16.67 -1.57 -2.14
C SER A 3 15.66 -0.91 -1.21
N LEU A 4 15.78 0.41 -0.99
CA LEU A 4 14.86 1.15 -0.12
C LEU A 4 13.47 1.21 -0.74
N ASP A 5 13.39 1.45 -2.06
CA ASP A 5 12.11 1.45 -2.79
C ASP A 5 11.42 0.08 -2.73
N ALA A 6 12.16 -1.01 -2.88
CA ALA A 6 11.62 -2.37 -2.77
C ALA A 6 11.11 -2.67 -1.35
N ASP A 7 11.85 -2.29 -0.31
CA ASP A 7 11.44 -2.48 1.08
C ASP A 7 10.14 -1.72 1.41
N TRP A 8 9.99 -0.49 0.90
CA TRP A 8 8.78 0.29 1.12
C TRP A 8 7.59 -0.22 0.32
N ASN A 9 7.81 -0.71 -0.90
CA ASN A 9 6.78 -1.34 -1.71
C ASN A 9 6.23 -2.60 -1.04
N GLU A 10 7.11 -3.44 -0.48
CA GLU A 10 6.69 -4.63 0.25
C GLU A 10 5.98 -4.29 1.57
N GLN A 11 6.43 -3.26 2.29
CA GLN A 11 5.71 -2.76 3.46
C GLN A 11 4.31 -2.23 3.10
N ALA A 12 4.18 -1.46 2.02
CA ALA A 12 2.88 -0.96 1.55
C ALA A 12 1.94 -2.11 1.15
N ALA A 13 2.44 -3.16 0.52
CA ALA A 13 1.65 -4.35 0.17
C ALA A 13 1.14 -5.09 1.42
N ARG A 14 1.99 -5.26 2.44
CA ARG A 14 1.59 -5.88 3.71
C ARG A 14 0.58 -5.03 4.49
N SER A 15 0.74 -3.70 4.50
CA SER A 15 -0.26 -2.79 5.06
C SER A 15 -1.59 -2.90 4.30
N ALA A 16 -1.53 -2.94 2.96
CA ALA A 16 -2.71 -3.08 2.11
C ALA A 16 -3.50 -4.37 2.41
N GLU A 17 -2.81 -5.50 2.54
CA GLU A 17 -3.40 -6.81 2.89
C GLU A 17 -4.08 -6.76 4.26
N GLN A 18 -3.38 -6.23 5.29
CA GLN A 18 -3.96 -6.09 6.63
C GLN A 18 -5.22 -5.24 6.61
N TYR A 19 -5.24 -4.12 5.88
CA TYR A 19 -6.45 -3.31 5.78
C TYR A 19 -7.63 -4.08 5.20
N LEU A 20 -7.41 -4.89 4.15
CA LEU A 20 -8.47 -5.70 3.55
C LEU A 20 -8.95 -6.85 4.45
N ASP A 21 -8.10 -7.37 5.33
CA ASP A 21 -8.48 -8.36 6.34
C ASP A 21 -9.41 -7.79 7.41
N PHE A 22 -9.22 -6.52 7.80
CA PHE A 22 -10.02 -5.88 8.84
C PHE A 22 -11.23 -5.11 8.32
N THR A 23 -11.17 -4.57 7.10
CA THR A 23 -12.26 -3.79 6.53
C THR A 23 -12.26 -3.83 4.99
N SER A 24 -13.44 -3.72 4.40
CA SER A 24 -13.55 -3.61 2.96
C SER A 24 -13.19 -2.19 2.51
N PHE A 25 -12.11 -2.05 1.76
CA PHE A 25 -11.78 -0.84 1.03
C PHE A 25 -12.12 -0.99 -0.46
N SER A 26 -12.23 0.14 -1.16
CA SER A 26 -12.02 0.16 -2.61
C SER A 26 -10.52 0.37 -2.89
N LYS A 27 -10.05 -0.03 -4.07
CA LYS A 27 -8.65 0.14 -4.45
C LYS A 27 -8.15 1.58 -4.31
N SER A 28 -8.94 2.56 -4.75
CA SER A 28 -8.60 3.98 -4.60
C SER A 28 -8.59 4.42 -3.14
N GLY A 29 -9.56 3.98 -2.34
CA GLY A 29 -9.59 4.30 -0.91
C GLY A 29 -8.42 3.68 -0.13
N LEU A 30 -7.96 2.50 -0.55
CA LEU A 30 -6.79 1.86 0.04
C LEU A 30 -5.49 2.61 -0.30
N ILE A 31 -5.36 3.10 -1.54
CA ILE A 31 -4.23 3.96 -1.94
C ILE A 31 -4.20 5.23 -1.09
N ASP A 32 -5.34 5.91 -0.95
CA ASP A 32 -5.44 7.13 -0.14
C ASP A 32 -5.07 6.87 1.34
N GLN A 33 -5.48 5.72 1.89
CA GLN A 33 -5.14 5.32 3.25
C GLN A 33 -3.63 5.12 3.44
N LEU A 34 -2.97 4.42 2.51
CA LEU A 34 -1.53 4.19 2.58
C LEU A 34 -0.74 5.50 2.40
N VAL A 35 -1.19 6.40 1.52
CA VAL A 35 -0.58 7.74 1.40
C VAL A 35 -0.72 8.53 2.70
N TYR A 36 -1.87 8.45 3.37
CA TYR A 36 -2.08 9.08 4.66
C TYR A 36 -1.14 8.52 5.75
N GLU A 37 -0.78 7.24 5.70
CA GLU A 37 0.21 6.60 6.58
C GLU A 37 1.66 6.99 6.31
N GLY A 38 1.93 7.70 5.21
CA GLY A 38 3.24 8.23 4.86
C GLY A 38 3.95 7.49 3.74
N TYR A 39 3.31 6.51 3.09
CA TYR A 39 3.81 5.97 1.85
C TYR A 39 3.75 7.01 0.74
N THR A 40 4.72 7.00 -0.17
CA THR A 40 4.58 7.77 -1.41
C THR A 40 3.42 7.22 -2.24
N TYR A 41 2.86 8.04 -3.12
CA TYR A 41 1.78 7.60 -4.02
C TYR A 41 2.15 6.33 -4.81
N ALA A 42 3.40 6.23 -5.30
CA ALA A 42 3.87 5.07 -6.04
C ALA A 42 3.93 3.79 -5.18
N GLN A 43 4.36 3.91 -3.91
CA GLN A 43 4.39 2.78 -2.97
C GLN A 43 2.97 2.36 -2.57
N ALA A 44 2.09 3.32 -2.31
CA ALA A 44 0.68 3.07 -2.00
C ALA A 44 -0.04 2.39 -3.18
N GLU A 45 0.19 2.88 -4.41
CA GLU A 45 -0.33 2.28 -5.63
C GLU A 45 0.21 0.86 -5.83
N TYR A 46 1.51 0.63 -5.62
CA TYR A 46 2.10 -0.70 -5.67
C TYR A 46 1.47 -1.65 -4.64
N GLY A 47 1.33 -1.19 -3.39
CA GLY A 47 0.75 -1.98 -2.30
C GLY A 47 -0.69 -2.37 -2.58
N ALA A 48 -1.52 -1.40 -2.98
CA ALA A 48 -2.89 -1.67 -3.39
C ALA A 48 -2.95 -2.60 -4.62
N ASN A 49 -2.14 -2.39 -5.65
CA ASN A 49 -2.08 -3.29 -6.82
C ASN A 49 -1.67 -4.73 -6.45
N SER A 50 -0.92 -4.93 -5.38
CA SER A 50 -0.45 -6.26 -4.98
C SER A 50 -1.55 -7.13 -4.36
N VAL A 51 -2.65 -6.51 -3.90
CA VAL A 51 -3.76 -7.19 -3.20
C VAL A 51 -5.10 -7.13 -3.96
N TYR A 52 -5.13 -6.48 -5.13
CA TYR A 52 -6.29 -6.35 -6.03
C TYR A 52 -5.98 -6.90 -7.42
#